data_AF-A0A352DTJ2-F1
#
_entry.id   AF-A0A352DTJ2-F1
#
_cell.length_a   1.000
_cell.length_b   1.000
_cell.length_c   1.000
_cell.angle_alpha   90.00
_cell.angle_beta   90.00
_cell.angle_gamma   90.00
#
_symmetry.space_group_name_H-M   'P 1'
#
loop_
_entity.id
_entity.type
_entity.pdbx_description
1 polymer ?
#
loop_
_entity_poly.entity_id
_entity_poly.type
_entity_poly.pdbx_seq_one_letter_code
_entity_poly.pdbx_strand_id
1 'polypeptide(L)' 'LDAVRRPGRRRGPERVLIACDAAGVPTRILIEGQPVEEGMPCVVELTLVSRDDLGAGYFSHDAHHDADRPLDWE' A
#
# COMPACT_ATOMS: atom_id res chain seq x y z
N LEU A 1 0.99 -3.37 -14.57
CA LEU A 1 -0.29 -4.12 -14.52
C LEU A 1 -1.42 -3.10 -14.49
N ASP A 2 -2.49 -3.32 -15.25
CA ASP A 2 -3.68 -2.46 -15.28
C ASP A 2 -4.91 -3.35 -15.15
N ALA A 3 -5.70 -3.12 -14.11
CA ALA A 3 -6.92 -3.86 -13.85
C ALA A 3 -8.08 -2.87 -13.72
N VAL A 4 -9.07 -3.03 -14.60
CA VAL A 4 -10.30 -2.24 -14.61
C VAL A 4 -11.47 -3.10 -14.14
N ARG A 5 -12.29 -2.53 -13.26
CA ARG A 5 -13.49 -3.18 -12.75
C ARG A 5 -14.47 -3.45 -13.88
N ARG A 6 -14.97 -4.69 -13.93
CA ARG A 6 -15.99 -5.07 -14.93
C ARG A 6 -17.30 -4.28 -14.71
N PRO A 7 -17.98 -3.88 -15.79
CA PRO A 7 -19.31 -3.28 -15.70
C PRO A 7 -20.26 -4.15 -14.87
N GLY A 8 -21.07 -3.52 -14.00
CA GLY A 8 -22.04 -4.21 -13.15
C GLY A 8 -21.51 -4.74 -11.80
N ARG A 9 -20.18 -4.78 -11.58
CA ARG A 9 -19.61 -5.01 -10.25
C ARG A 9 -19.63 -3.71 -9.45
N ARG A 10 -20.23 -3.75 -8.25
CA ARG A 10 -20.39 -2.57 -7.37
C ARG A 10 -19.39 -2.50 -6.21
N ARG A 11 -18.54 -3.52 -6.02
CA ARG A 11 -17.58 -3.59 -4.90
C ARG A 11 -16.16 -3.34 -5.38
N GLY A 12 -15.37 -2.65 -4.55
CA GLY A 12 -13.95 -2.37 -4.77
C GLY A 12 -13.69 -1.12 -5.63
N PRO A 13 -12.43 -0.82 -5.97
CA PRO A 13 -12.07 0.30 -6.83
C PRO A 13 -12.50 0.09 -8.29
N GLU A 14 -12.58 1.18 -9.05
CA GLU A 14 -12.82 1.16 -10.50
C GLU A 14 -11.59 0.72 -11.29
N ARG A 15 -10.41 1.12 -10.83
CA ARG A 15 -9.14 0.80 -11.48
C ARG A 15 -8.03 0.64 -10.47
N VAL A 16 -7.14 -0.31 -10.76
CA VAL A 16 -5.87 -0.47 -10.06
C VAL A 16 -4.75 -0.52 -11.09
N LEU A 17 -3.80 0.38 -10.95
CA LEU A 17 -2.58 0.45 -11.75
C LEU A 17 -1.38 0.09 -10.87
N ILE A 18 -0.53 -0.79 -11.37
CA ILE A 18 0.72 -1.17 -10.71
C ILE A 18 1.87 -0.95 -11.69
N ALA A 19 2.79 -0.07 -11.36
CA ALA A 19 4.08 0.03 -12.03
C ALA A 19 5.07 -0.88 -11.30
N CYS A 20 5.83 -1.66 -12.07
CA CYS A 20 6.89 -2.51 -11.55
C CYS A 20 8.22 -2.09 -12.17
N ASP A 21 9.32 -2.35 -11.48
CA ASP A 21 10.65 -2.29 -12.08
C ASP A 21 10.96 -3.51 -12.95
N ALA A 22 12.19 -3.59 -13.48
CA ALA A 22 12.63 -4.68 -14.34
C ALA A 22 12.63 -6.06 -13.65
N ALA A 23 12.73 -6.11 -12.31
CA ALA A 23 12.65 -7.34 -11.53
C ALA A 23 11.22 -7.73 -11.16
N GLY A 24 10.22 -6.93 -11.55
CA GLY A 24 8.82 -7.13 -11.23
C GLY A 24 8.41 -6.57 -9.87
N VAL A 25 9.28 -5.83 -9.17
CA VAL A 25 8.99 -5.23 -7.87
C VAL A 25 8.04 -4.04 -8.07
N PRO A 26 6.87 -3.99 -7.41
CA PRO A 26 5.98 -2.84 -7.46
C PRO A 26 6.69 -1.57 -6.93
N THR A 27 6.75 -0.54 -7.76
CA THR A 27 7.33 0.77 -7.39
C THR A 27 6.26 1.83 -7.17
N ARG A 28 5.08 1.66 -7.78
CA ARG A 28 3.91 2.54 -7.62
C ARG A 28 2.63 1.73 -7.76
N ILE A 29 1.67 1.95 -6.87
CA ILE A 29 0.31 1.41 -6.93
C ILE A 29 -0.66 2.57 -6.86
N LEU A 30 -1.48 2.75 -7.90
CA LEU A 30 -2.54 3.75 -7.96
C LEU A 30 -3.90 3.03 -7.95
N ILE A 31 -4.77 3.45 -7.04
CA ILE A 31 -6.10 2.89 -6.83
C ILE A 31 -7.12 4.01 -6.98
N GLU A 32 -8.04 3.87 -7.93
CA GLU A 32 -9.00 4.90 -8.32
C GLU A 32 -10.44 4.42 -8.22
N GLY A 33 -11.37 5.34 -7.98
CA GLY A 33 -12.81 5.06 -7.98
C GLY A 33 -13.23 4.09 -6.87
N GLN A 34 -12.59 4.23 -5.70
CA GLN A 34 -13.05 3.57 -4.48
C GLN A 34 -14.48 4.03 -4.15
N PRO A 35 -15.34 3.18 -3.56
CA PRO A 35 -16.62 3.62 -3.05
C PRO A 35 -16.40 4.72 -2.02
N VAL A 36 -16.88 5.93 -2.32
CA VAL A 36 -16.69 7.08 -1.44
C VAL A 36 -17.74 7.01 -0.34
N GLU A 37 -17.35 6.51 0.82
CA GLU A 37 -18.01 6.84 2.09
C GLU A 37 -17.51 8.20 2.57
N GLU A 38 -18.30 8.88 3.40
CA GLU A 38 -17.98 10.23 3.87
C GLU A 38 -16.60 10.26 4.56
N GLY A 39 -15.68 11.09 4.03
CA GLY A 39 -14.31 11.23 4.55
C GLY A 39 -13.25 10.29 3.94
N MET A 40 -13.61 9.38 3.03
CA MET A 40 -12.64 8.48 2.40
C MET A 40 -12.03 9.07 1.11
N PRO A 41 -10.71 8.87 0.88
CA PRO A 41 -10.06 9.36 -0.33
C PRO A 41 -10.58 8.64 -1.57
N CYS A 42 -10.94 9.42 -2.60
CA CYS A 42 -11.42 8.89 -3.88
C CYS A 42 -10.30 8.23 -4.72
N VAL A 43 -9.05 8.56 -4.41
CA VAL A 43 -7.84 8.05 -5.05
C VAL A 43 -6.79 7.78 -3.97
N VAL A 44 -6.15 6.62 -4.03
CA VAL A 44 -5.03 6.24 -3.16
C VAL A 44 -3.83 5.91 -4.01
N GLU A 45 -2.69 6.51 -3.69
CA GLU A 45 -1.42 6.23 -4.34
C GLU A 45 -0.40 5.77 -3.30
N LEU A 46 0.24 4.62 -3.57
CA LEU A 46 1.34 4.07 -2.79
C LEU A 46 2.60 4.10 -3.66
N THR A 47 3.70 4.60 -3.10
CA THR A 47 5.00 4.67 -3.79
C THR A 47 6.06 4.00 -2.94
N LEU A 48 6.93 3.22 -3.57
CA LEU A 48 8.04 2.57 -2.89
C LEU A 48 9.09 3.62 -2.49
N VAL A 49 9.28 3.79 -1.17
CA VAL A 49 10.23 4.77 -0.62
C VAL A 49 11.60 4.17 -0.34
N SER A 50 11.68 2.94 0.15
CA SER A 50 12.94 2.23 0.44
C SER A 50 12.85 0.75 0.10
N ARG A 51 14.01 0.14 -0.14
CA ARG A 51 14.23 -1.31 -0.37
C ARG A 51 15.12 -1.94 0.69
N ASP A 52 15.44 -1.18 1.73
CA ASP A 52 16.34 -1.65 2.78
C ASP A 52 15.73 -2.84 3.49
N ASP A 53 16.58 -3.83 3.80
CA ASP A 53 16.18 -4.92 4.66
C ASP A 53 16.00 -4.37 6.08
N LEU A 54 14.76 -4.42 6.58
CA LEU A 54 14.40 -3.92 7.90
C LEU A 54 14.79 -4.89 9.03
N GLY A 55 15.30 -6.08 8.67
CA GLY A 55 15.76 -7.12 9.57
C GLY A 55 14.62 -8.03 10.05
N ALA A 56 15.00 -9.23 10.50
CA ALA A 56 14.07 -10.31 10.87
C ALA A 56 13.06 -9.95 11.97
N GLY A 57 13.35 -8.95 12.80
CA GLY A 57 12.49 -8.50 13.90
C GLY A 57 11.54 -7.36 13.55
N TYR A 58 11.61 -6.76 12.36
CA TYR A 58 10.87 -5.52 12.09
C TYR A 58 9.35 -5.66 12.27
N PHE A 59 8.77 -6.79 11.87
CA PHE A 59 7.34 -7.08 12.00
C PHE A 59 6.98 -7.93 13.23
N SER A 60 7.95 -8.22 14.12
CA SER A 60 7.70 -9.01 15.31
C SER A 60 6.99 -8.18 16.38
N HIS A 61 5.91 -8.74 16.94
CA HIS A 61 5.22 -8.14 18.08
C HIS A 61 6.11 -8.07 19.33
N ASP A 62 7.04 -9.00 19.53
CA ASP A 62 7.92 -8.92 20.69
C ASP A 62 8.96 -7.80 20.50
N ALA A 63 9.43 -7.61 19.27
CA ALA A 63 10.45 -6.61 18.94
C ALA A 63 9.94 -5.17 18.95
N HIS A 64 8.63 -4.92 18.93
CA HIS A 64 8.10 -3.56 19.14
C HIS A 64 8.04 -3.19 20.62
N HIS A 65 8.10 -4.16 21.55
CA HIS A 65 8.16 -3.93 23.00
C HIS A 65 9.59 -3.87 23.54
N ASP A 66 10.61 -4.10 22.70
CA ASP A 66 12.02 -3.99 23.12
C ASP A 66 12.35 -2.55 23.51
N ALA A 67 12.98 -2.38 24.68
CA ALA A 67 13.22 -1.09 25.33
C ALA A 67 14.02 -0.07 24.49
N ASP A 68 14.71 -0.53 23.45
CA ASP A 68 15.57 0.28 22.58
C ASP A 68 14.84 0.81 21.33
N ARG A 69 13.53 0.53 21.16
CA ARG A 69 12.71 1.02 20.05
C ARG A 69 11.55 1.89 20.54
N PRO A 70 11.78 3.16 20.90
CA PRO A 70 10.68 4.09 21.05
C PRO A 70 9.92 4.21 19.72
N LEU A 71 8.60 4.09 19.77
CA LEU A 71 7.72 4.45 18.66
C LEU A 71 7.81 5.98 18.47
N ASP A 72 8.68 6.45 17.58
CA ASP A 72 8.61 7.84 17.11
C ASP A 72 7.41 7.94 16.16
N TRP A 73 6.37 8.66 16.61
CA TRP A 73 5.14 8.90 15.86
C TRP A 73 5.03 10.34 15.34
N GLU A 74 6.14 11.08 15.27
CA GLU A 74 6.18 12.44 14.70
C GLU A 74 6.12 12.48 13.17
#